data_AF-F4PG10-F1
#
_entry.id   AF-F4PG10-F1
#
_cell.length_a   1.000
_cell.length_b   1.000
_cell.length_c   1.000
_cell.angle_alpha   90.00
_cell.angle_beta   90.00
_cell.angle_gamma   90.00
#
_symmetry.space_group_name_H-M   'P 1'
#
loop_
_entity.id
_entity.type
_entity.pdbx_description
1 polymer ?
#
loop_
_entity_poly.entity_id
_entity_poly.type
_entity_poly.pdbx_seq_one_letter_code
_entity_poly.pdbx_strand_id
1 'polypeptide(L)'
;MNRTFISLAHSVMKKLNIGHSLEYEKYIRGHTNEETTNIYIDVPQERVDFLTKQLFRRGSFGYIPDLFAKLLYGKENSFETRTDQIMEIKRAIGGPKDLENIAGFMNLIEQETKLVEDILSDMDEQELWDTYHKIETNQMSGKEEFFQCLVSQTGCVYPGKRCSECLLSIPNFYALSTISSRILSLIVEFNNEFKDETLPAEKTRLANTLHMNLRHFQSAMEKFGKDEVYKFLNIESEVFKKALQSLPDNKDYLTI
;
A
#
# COMPACT_ATOMS: atom_id res chain seq x y z
N MET A 1 -23.68 40.12 33.06
CA MET A 1 -23.45 38.66 33.05
C MET A 1 -22.14 38.37 33.77
N ASN A 2 -22.10 37.38 34.68
CA ASN A 2 -20.94 37.14 35.55
C ASN A 2 -19.82 36.41 34.80
N ARG A 3 -18.72 37.12 34.47
CA ARG A 3 -17.56 36.58 33.72
C ARG A 3 -16.95 35.35 34.41
N THR A 4 -16.92 35.35 35.73
CA THR A 4 -16.35 34.27 36.54
C THR A 4 -17.11 32.95 36.37
N PHE A 5 -18.44 33.03 36.23
CA PHE A 5 -19.28 31.85 35.99
C PHE A 5 -19.01 31.21 34.63
N ILE A 6 -18.88 32.04 33.57
CA ILE A 6 -18.60 31.56 32.22
C ILE A 6 -17.22 30.93 32.13
N SER A 7 -16.20 31.57 32.73
CA SER A 7 -14.84 31.02 32.78
C SER A 7 -14.77 29.69 33.54
N LEU A 8 -15.53 29.56 34.64
CA LEU A 8 -15.62 28.32 35.39
C LEU A 8 -16.32 27.22 34.57
N ALA A 9 -17.45 27.54 33.95
CA ALA A 9 -18.19 26.62 33.09
C ALA A 9 -17.30 26.12 31.93
N HIS A 10 -16.60 27.03 31.24
CA HIS A 10 -15.67 26.67 30.18
C HIS A 10 -14.52 25.76 30.68
N SER A 11 -13.97 26.04 31.86
CA SER A 11 -12.92 25.22 32.47
C SER A 11 -13.40 23.81 32.81
N VAL A 12 -14.60 23.68 33.38
CA VAL A 12 -15.23 22.39 33.72
C VAL A 12 -15.53 21.58 32.46
N MET A 13 -16.12 22.21 31.44
CA MET A 13 -16.46 21.55 30.17
C MET A 13 -15.22 21.05 29.42
N LYS A 14 -14.14 21.86 29.40
CA LYS A 14 -12.85 21.46 28.85
C LYS A 14 -12.25 20.27 29.59
N LYS A 15 -12.41 20.21 30.92
CA LYS A 15 -11.91 19.11 31.75
C LYS A 15 -12.72 17.81 31.58
N LEU A 16 -14.01 17.93 31.31
CA LEU A 16 -14.92 16.80 31.06
C LEU A 16 -14.91 16.31 29.61
N ASN A 17 -14.14 16.96 28.73
CA ASN A 17 -14.03 16.63 27.30
C ASN A 17 -15.38 16.58 26.56
N ILE A 18 -16.35 17.36 27.04
CA ILE A 18 -17.66 17.50 26.40
C ILE A 18 -17.46 18.43 25.20
N GLY A 19 -17.55 17.87 23.99
CA GLY A 19 -17.37 18.60 22.75
C GLY A 19 -18.27 19.83 22.65
N HIS A 20 -17.76 20.86 21.95
CA HIS A 20 -18.46 22.12 21.62
C HIS A 20 -18.64 23.13 22.78
N SER A 21 -17.57 23.40 23.56
CA SER A 21 -17.56 24.43 24.63
C SER A 21 -18.13 25.79 24.19
N LEU A 22 -17.98 26.12 22.90
CA LEU A 22 -18.45 27.35 22.29
C LEU A 22 -19.98 27.44 22.15
N GLU A 23 -20.66 26.31 21.92
CA GLU A 23 -22.13 26.24 21.89
C GLU A 23 -22.73 26.42 23.28
N TYR A 24 -22.08 25.86 24.31
CA TYR A 24 -22.50 26.06 25.69
C TYR A 24 -22.28 27.50 26.15
N GLU A 25 -21.19 28.15 25.72
CA GLU A 25 -21.01 29.57 25.95
C GLU A 25 -22.06 30.43 25.25
N LYS A 26 -22.45 30.09 24.01
CA LYS A 26 -23.56 30.72 23.29
C LYS A 26 -24.87 30.59 24.07
N TYR A 27 -25.15 29.39 24.57
CA TYR A 27 -26.36 29.09 25.37
C TYR A 27 -26.37 29.85 26.71
N ILE A 28 -25.27 29.80 27.48
CA ILE A 28 -25.14 30.52 28.77
C ILE A 28 -25.26 32.04 28.57
N ARG A 29 -24.82 32.55 27.41
CA ARG A 29 -24.90 33.97 27.07
C ARG A 29 -26.27 34.37 26.49
N GLY A 30 -27.19 33.41 26.28
CA GLY A 30 -28.53 33.68 25.75
C GLY A 30 -28.51 34.19 24.30
N HIS A 31 -27.43 33.94 23.56
CA HIS A 31 -27.29 34.40 22.19
C HIS A 31 -28.04 33.46 21.23
N THR A 32 -29.10 33.96 20.62
CA THR A 32 -29.87 33.21 19.60
C THR A 32 -29.21 33.24 18.22
N ASN A 33 -28.43 34.27 17.90
CA ASN A 33 -27.75 34.45 16.61
C ASN A 33 -26.22 34.26 16.73
N GLU A 34 -25.60 33.53 15.82
CA GLU A 34 -24.13 33.32 15.77
C GLU A 34 -23.35 34.63 15.65
N GLU A 35 -23.89 35.62 14.93
CA GLU A 35 -23.27 36.93 14.75
C GLU A 35 -23.01 37.65 16.08
N THR A 36 -23.93 37.54 17.04
CA THR A 36 -23.76 38.15 18.37
C THR A 36 -22.69 37.46 19.21
N THR A 37 -22.36 36.21 18.89
CA THR A 37 -21.28 35.46 19.55
C THR A 37 -19.92 35.80 18.93
N ASN A 38 -19.86 36.00 17.61
CA ASN A 38 -18.65 36.41 16.88
C ASN A 38 -18.09 37.77 17.34
N ILE A 39 -18.93 38.69 17.84
CA ILE A 39 -18.48 39.97 18.44
C ILE A 39 -17.52 39.75 19.63
N TYR A 40 -17.60 38.60 20.29
CA TYR A 40 -16.79 38.28 21.47
C TYR A 40 -15.67 37.25 21.19
N ILE A 41 -15.55 36.77 19.96
CA ILE A 41 -14.47 35.88 19.53
C ILE A 41 -13.45 36.75 18.79
N ASP A 42 -12.71 37.55 19.55
CA ASP A 42 -11.53 38.22 19.01
C ASP A 42 -10.42 37.16 18.89
N VAL A 43 -10.21 36.64 17.68
CA VAL A 43 -9.12 35.71 17.41
C VAL A 43 -7.87 36.56 17.12
N PRO A 44 -6.83 36.52 17.96
CA PRO A 44 -5.62 37.29 17.72
C PRO A 44 -5.04 36.96 16.35
N GLN A 45 -4.54 37.96 15.62
CA GLN A 45 -3.94 37.78 14.31
C GLN A 45 -2.87 36.67 14.30
N GLU A 46 -2.06 36.58 15.35
CA GLU A 46 -1.07 35.51 15.53
C GLU A 46 -1.68 34.11 15.47
N ARG A 47 -2.88 33.93 16.05
CA ARG A 47 -3.59 32.65 16.05
C ARG A 47 -4.22 32.34 14.70
N VAL A 48 -4.69 33.36 13.98
CA VAL A 48 -5.13 33.23 12.59
C VAL A 48 -3.95 32.83 11.71
N ASP A 49 -2.83 33.54 11.81
CA ASP A 49 -1.61 33.26 11.05
C ASP A 49 -1.07 31.87 11.33
N PHE A 50 -1.11 31.45 12.60
CA PHE A 50 -0.76 30.10 13.01
C PHE A 50 -1.62 29.06 12.30
N LEU A 51 -2.95 29.14 12.42
CA LEU A 51 -3.88 28.18 11.83
C LEU A 51 -3.77 28.15 10.30
N THR A 52 -3.69 29.33 9.69
CA THR A 52 -3.49 29.51 8.24
C THR A 52 -2.20 28.84 7.79
N LYS A 53 -1.06 29.07 8.46
CA LYS A 53 0.20 28.39 8.13
C LYS A 53 0.07 26.87 8.22
N GLN A 54 -0.56 26.34 9.26
CA GLN A 54 -0.73 24.88 9.38
C GLN A 54 -1.61 24.30 8.27
N LEU A 55 -2.73 24.96 7.95
CA LEU A 55 -3.66 24.54 6.91
C LEU A 55 -3.02 24.58 5.52
N PHE A 56 -2.40 25.70 5.15
CA PHE A 56 -1.80 25.87 3.82
C PHE A 56 -0.52 25.04 3.65
N ARG A 57 0.28 24.83 4.69
CA ARG A 57 1.45 23.92 4.62
C ARG A 57 1.01 22.48 4.38
N ARG A 58 -0.04 22.01 5.07
CA ARG A 58 -0.60 20.67 4.82
C ARG A 58 -1.27 20.55 3.45
N GLY A 59 -1.72 21.65 2.85
CA GLY A 59 -2.48 21.63 1.60
C GLY A 59 -3.89 21.09 1.82
N SER A 60 -4.54 20.59 0.75
CA SER A 60 -5.88 19.99 0.83
C SER A 60 -5.97 18.96 1.96
N PHE A 61 -7.11 18.94 2.68
CA PHE A 61 -7.41 18.05 3.81
C PHE A 61 -7.35 16.56 3.41
N GLY A 62 -6.15 16.03 3.20
CA GLY A 62 -5.93 14.63 2.87
C GLY A 62 -5.85 13.82 4.15
N TYR A 63 -6.79 12.88 4.32
CA TYR A 63 -6.74 11.86 5.37
C TYR A 63 -5.48 10.96 5.24
N ILE A 64 -5.01 10.74 4.01
CA ILE A 64 -3.93 9.79 3.70
C ILE A 64 -2.57 10.23 4.23
N PRO A 65 -2.04 11.44 3.94
CA PRO A 65 -0.77 11.89 4.53
C PRO A 65 -0.79 11.89 6.07
N ASP A 66 -1.93 12.22 6.66
CA ASP A 66 -2.12 12.13 8.11
C ASP A 66 -2.09 10.67 8.60
N LEU A 67 -2.72 9.75 7.88
CA LEU A 67 -2.67 8.32 8.21
C LEU A 67 -1.22 7.79 8.18
N PHE A 68 -0.46 8.12 7.14
CA PHE A 68 0.96 7.76 7.05
C PHE A 68 1.76 8.32 8.22
N ALA A 69 1.56 9.59 8.59
CA ALA A 69 2.22 10.16 9.76
C ALA A 69 1.82 9.45 11.07
N LYS A 70 0.57 8.98 11.18
CA LYS A 70 0.09 8.18 12.33
C LYS A 70 0.79 6.83 12.41
N LEU A 71 0.97 6.17 11.27
CA LEU A 71 1.61 4.85 11.20
C LEU A 71 3.11 4.95 11.50
N LEU A 72 3.79 5.95 10.96
CA LEU A 72 5.25 6.09 11.09
C LEU A 72 5.67 6.69 12.43
N TYR A 73 4.96 7.70 12.92
CA TYR A 73 5.34 8.47 14.10
C TYR A 73 4.42 8.26 15.30
N GLY A 74 3.31 7.51 15.14
CA GLY A 74 2.34 7.27 16.19
C GLY A 74 1.36 8.42 16.40
N LYS A 75 0.74 8.46 17.59
CA LYS A 75 -0.19 9.52 18.00
C LYS A 75 0.60 10.76 18.40
N GLU A 76 0.33 11.88 17.73
CA GLU A 76 0.89 13.19 18.05
C GLU A 76 -0.24 14.15 18.44
N ASN A 77 -0.06 14.88 19.54
CA ASN A 77 -1.04 15.83 20.08
C ASN A 77 -0.80 17.26 19.57
N SER A 78 0.42 17.58 19.12
CA SER A 78 0.76 18.87 18.54
C SER A 78 0.42 18.96 17.07
N PHE A 79 -0.38 19.97 16.69
CA PHE A 79 -0.68 20.25 15.29
C PHE A 79 0.57 20.66 14.49
N GLU A 80 1.53 21.35 15.09
CA GLU A 80 2.76 21.79 14.42
C GLU A 80 3.65 20.61 14.06
N THR A 81 4.00 19.81 15.06
CA THR A 81 4.84 18.62 14.90
C THR A 81 4.22 17.68 13.87
N ARG A 82 2.89 17.53 13.93
CA ARG A 82 2.16 16.72 12.97
C ARG A 82 2.21 17.28 11.54
N THR A 83 2.15 18.60 11.39
CA THR A 83 2.33 19.24 10.07
C THR A 83 3.74 18.99 9.53
N ASP A 84 4.75 19.12 10.38
CA ASP A 84 6.14 18.92 9.97
C ASP A 84 6.40 17.47 9.55
N GLN A 85 5.89 16.49 10.30
CA GLN A 85 5.92 15.06 9.92
C GLN A 85 5.27 14.80 8.56
N ILE A 86 4.10 15.40 8.31
CA ILE A 86 3.41 15.29 7.01
C ILE A 86 4.25 15.91 5.90
N MET A 87 4.91 17.04 6.16
CA MET A 87 5.79 17.69 5.18
C MET A 87 7.04 16.88 4.89
N GLU A 88 7.61 16.19 5.88
CA GLU A 88 8.73 15.27 5.67
C GLU A 88 8.33 14.09 4.80
N ILE A 89 7.18 13.47 5.07
CA ILE A 89 6.64 12.38 4.24
C ILE A 89 6.44 12.85 2.81
N LYS A 90 5.85 14.02 2.60
CA LYS A 90 5.65 14.58 1.25
C LYS A 90 6.96 14.87 0.52
N ARG A 91 8.01 15.29 1.23
CA ARG A 91 9.34 15.51 0.63
C ARG A 91 10.01 14.19 0.24
N ALA A 92 9.83 13.14 1.03
CA ALA A 92 10.45 11.85 0.80
C ALA A 92 9.72 11.03 -0.27
N ILE A 93 8.39 11.01 -0.23
CA ILE A 93 7.56 10.11 -1.03
C ILE A 93 6.93 10.81 -2.24
N GLY A 94 6.55 12.09 -2.09
CA GLY A 94 5.91 12.86 -3.14
C GLY A 94 4.59 13.50 -2.71
N GLY A 95 3.80 13.90 -3.70
CA GLY A 95 2.52 14.56 -3.50
C GLY A 95 1.42 13.63 -2.97
N PRO A 96 0.21 14.17 -2.71
CA PRO A 96 -0.94 13.36 -2.31
C PRO A 96 -1.26 12.20 -3.25
N LYS A 97 -1.11 12.41 -4.58
CA LYS A 97 -1.32 11.38 -5.60
C LYS A 97 -0.35 10.20 -5.44
N ASP A 98 0.91 10.47 -5.15
CA ASP A 98 1.93 9.43 -4.99
C ASP A 98 1.65 8.57 -3.74
N LEU A 99 1.22 9.24 -2.65
CA LEU A 99 0.79 8.56 -1.43
C LEU A 99 -0.49 7.74 -1.62
N GLU A 100 -1.44 8.24 -2.41
CA GLU A 100 -2.65 7.49 -2.79
C GLU A 100 -2.32 6.26 -3.62
N ASN A 101 -1.41 6.39 -4.59
CA ASN A 101 -0.96 5.26 -5.41
C ASN A 101 -0.28 4.19 -4.54
N ILE A 102 0.61 4.58 -3.62
CA ILE A 102 1.28 3.66 -2.70
C ILE A 102 0.27 2.98 -1.76
N ALA A 103 -0.68 3.73 -1.21
CA ALA A 103 -1.72 3.15 -0.35
C ALA A 103 -2.62 2.17 -1.12
N GLY A 104 -2.98 2.51 -2.36
CA GLY A 104 -3.73 1.64 -3.27
C GLY A 104 -3.00 0.33 -3.56
N PHE A 105 -1.70 0.43 -3.88
CA PHE A 105 -0.80 -0.70 -4.09
C PHE A 105 -0.70 -1.60 -2.84
N MET A 106 -0.48 -1.01 -1.65
CA MET A 106 -0.41 -1.76 -0.40
C MET A 106 -1.71 -2.52 -0.10
N ASN A 107 -2.86 -1.88 -0.32
CA ASN A 107 -4.16 -2.52 -0.16
C ASN A 107 -4.35 -3.68 -1.16
N LEU A 108 -3.84 -3.57 -2.39
CA LEU A 108 -3.94 -4.68 -3.34
C LEU A 108 -3.08 -5.86 -2.89
N ILE A 109 -1.83 -5.62 -2.49
CA ILE A 109 -0.97 -6.66 -1.93
C ILE A 109 -1.64 -7.31 -0.72
N GLU A 110 -2.22 -6.53 0.19
CA GLU A 110 -2.94 -7.05 1.35
C GLU A 110 -4.12 -7.94 0.94
N GLN A 111 -4.91 -7.53 -0.06
CA GLN A 111 -6.00 -8.35 -0.58
C GLN A 111 -5.48 -9.66 -1.21
N GLU A 112 -4.35 -9.61 -1.90
CA GLU A 112 -3.72 -10.78 -2.49
C GLU A 112 -3.19 -11.76 -1.44
N THR A 113 -2.55 -11.27 -0.37
CA THR A 113 -2.04 -12.11 0.72
C THR A 113 -3.17 -12.66 1.57
N LYS A 114 -4.23 -11.88 1.78
CA LYS A 114 -5.39 -12.28 2.59
C LYS A 114 -6.08 -13.52 2.07
N LEU A 115 -6.15 -13.71 0.75
CA LEU A 115 -6.69 -14.96 0.18
C LEU A 115 -5.92 -16.19 0.66
N VAL A 116 -4.59 -16.11 0.71
CA VAL A 116 -3.74 -17.21 1.18
C VAL A 116 -3.88 -17.38 2.68
N GLU A 117 -3.92 -16.29 3.43
CA GLU A 117 -4.13 -16.29 4.89
C GLU A 117 -5.47 -16.90 5.28
N ASP A 118 -6.56 -16.55 4.57
CA ASP A 118 -7.90 -17.09 4.81
C ASP A 118 -7.89 -18.61 4.58
N ILE A 119 -7.29 -19.09 3.48
CA ILE A 119 -7.17 -20.54 3.20
C ILE A 119 -6.39 -21.26 4.30
N LEU A 120 -5.28 -20.69 4.77
CA LEU A 120 -4.46 -21.30 5.82
C LEU A 120 -5.12 -21.24 7.20
N SER A 121 -5.91 -20.20 7.47
CA SER A 121 -6.61 -20.01 8.75
C SER A 121 -7.82 -20.91 8.88
N ASP A 122 -8.42 -21.31 7.76
CA ASP A 122 -9.54 -22.25 7.73
C ASP A 122 -9.10 -23.72 7.92
N MET A 123 -7.81 -24.02 7.74
CA MET A 123 -7.25 -25.37 7.96
C MET A 123 -7.02 -25.66 9.44
N ASP A 124 -7.28 -26.89 9.86
CA ASP A 124 -6.88 -27.33 11.20
C ASP A 124 -5.36 -27.63 11.28
N GLU A 125 -4.82 -27.80 12.51
CA GLU A 125 -3.38 -28.04 12.71
C GLU A 125 -2.90 -29.29 11.96
N GLN A 126 -3.73 -30.34 11.88
CA GLN A 126 -3.36 -31.59 11.24
C GLN A 126 -3.37 -31.44 9.71
N GLU A 127 -4.34 -30.73 9.15
CA GLU A 127 -4.44 -30.36 7.74
C GLU A 127 -3.28 -29.47 7.30
N LEU A 128 -2.85 -28.54 8.15
CA LEU A 128 -1.67 -27.70 7.90
C LEU A 128 -0.40 -28.55 7.81
N TRP A 129 -0.17 -29.46 8.77
CA TRP A 129 0.98 -30.36 8.75
C TRP A 129 0.97 -31.28 7.53
N ASP A 130 -0.18 -31.86 7.22
CA ASP A 130 -0.35 -32.72 6.04
C ASP A 130 -0.08 -31.94 4.75
N THR A 131 -0.57 -30.70 4.64
CA THR A 131 -0.33 -29.83 3.50
C THR A 131 1.14 -29.47 3.38
N TYR A 132 1.80 -29.12 4.49
CA TYR A 132 3.23 -28.84 4.52
C TYR A 132 4.04 -30.05 4.05
N HIS A 133 3.76 -31.25 4.56
CA HIS A 133 4.45 -32.48 4.13
C HIS A 133 4.21 -32.80 2.65
N LYS A 134 2.99 -32.59 2.14
CA LYS A 134 2.69 -32.75 0.70
C LYS A 134 3.42 -31.73 -0.16
N ILE A 135 3.65 -30.51 0.34
CA ILE A 135 4.46 -29.50 -0.34
C ILE A 135 5.92 -29.99 -0.43
N GLU A 136 6.53 -30.33 0.71
CA GLU A 136 7.93 -30.79 0.77
C GLU A 136 8.18 -32.05 -0.07
N THR A 137 7.20 -32.96 -0.14
CA THR A 137 7.29 -34.21 -0.92
C THR A 137 6.87 -34.06 -2.39
N ASN A 138 6.64 -32.82 -2.87
CA ASN A 138 6.21 -32.54 -4.25
C ASN A 138 4.89 -33.20 -4.68
N GLN A 139 3.98 -33.47 -3.74
CA GLN A 139 2.69 -34.11 -4.01
C GLN A 139 1.57 -33.12 -4.36
N MET A 140 1.78 -31.82 -4.12
CA MET A 140 0.81 -30.77 -4.43
C MET A 140 0.93 -30.28 -5.87
N SER A 141 0.51 -31.07 -6.86
CA SER A 141 0.67 -30.72 -8.29
C SER A 141 -0.02 -29.41 -8.67
N GLY A 142 0.71 -28.52 -9.36
CA GLY A 142 0.14 -27.36 -10.05
C GLY A 142 -0.36 -27.69 -11.45
N LYS A 143 -0.92 -26.69 -12.12
CA LYS A 143 -1.38 -26.80 -13.52
C LYS A 143 -0.20 -26.85 -14.52
N GLU A 144 0.91 -26.20 -14.18
CA GLU A 144 2.12 -26.14 -14.99
C GLU A 144 3.21 -27.01 -14.38
N GLU A 145 4.10 -27.53 -15.24
CA GLU A 145 5.23 -28.33 -14.81
C GLU A 145 6.13 -27.53 -13.86
N PHE A 146 6.64 -28.18 -12.81
CA PHE A 146 7.48 -27.58 -11.78
C PHE A 146 6.79 -26.56 -10.86
N PHE A 147 5.47 -26.38 -10.97
CA PHE A 147 4.71 -25.61 -10.00
C PHE A 147 3.93 -26.52 -9.07
N GLN A 148 3.86 -26.13 -7.80
CA GLN A 148 2.93 -26.72 -6.84
C GLN A 148 1.77 -25.77 -6.57
N CYS A 149 0.67 -26.26 -6.03
CA CYS A 149 -0.52 -25.46 -5.75
C CYS A 149 -1.11 -25.76 -4.37
N LEU A 150 -1.41 -24.72 -3.59
CA LEU A 150 -2.00 -24.85 -2.27
C LEU A 150 -3.37 -25.55 -2.31
N VAL A 151 -4.13 -25.34 -3.38
CA VAL A 151 -5.48 -25.92 -3.59
C VAL A 151 -5.48 -27.05 -4.62
N SER A 152 -4.36 -27.78 -4.77
CA SER A 152 -4.21 -28.85 -5.77
C SER A 152 -5.33 -29.90 -5.71
N GLN A 153 -5.84 -30.20 -4.50
CA GLN A 153 -6.83 -31.25 -4.25
C GLN A 153 -8.24 -30.91 -4.74
N THR A 154 -8.61 -29.62 -4.79
CA THR A 154 -9.93 -29.15 -5.23
C THR A 154 -9.97 -28.81 -6.73
N GLY A 155 -8.84 -28.91 -7.41
CA GLY A 155 -8.68 -28.45 -8.79
C GLY A 155 -8.40 -26.95 -8.89
N CYS A 156 -7.92 -26.52 -10.08
CA CYS A 156 -7.49 -25.14 -10.31
C CYS A 156 -8.69 -24.18 -10.38
N VAL A 157 -8.76 -23.26 -9.42
CA VAL A 157 -9.77 -22.19 -9.36
C VAL A 157 -9.62 -21.18 -10.50
N TYR A 158 -8.40 -21.02 -11.05
CA TYR A 158 -8.09 -20.05 -12.10
C TYR A 158 -7.62 -20.73 -13.39
N PRO A 159 -8.51 -21.35 -14.18
CA PRO A 159 -8.13 -22.08 -15.39
C PRO A 159 -7.46 -21.17 -16.43
N GLY A 160 -7.85 -19.89 -16.49
CA GLY A 160 -7.32 -18.91 -17.45
C GLY A 160 -6.00 -18.22 -17.06
N LYS A 161 -5.51 -18.33 -15.81
CA LYS A 161 -4.27 -17.68 -15.34
C LYS A 161 -3.09 -18.65 -15.32
N ARG A 162 -1.87 -18.21 -15.64
CA ARG A 162 -0.66 -19.06 -15.52
C ARG A 162 -0.30 -19.33 -14.06
N CYS A 163 0.42 -20.43 -13.78
CA CYS A 163 0.86 -20.72 -12.41
C CYS A 163 1.90 -19.69 -11.94
N SER A 164 2.73 -19.17 -12.84
CA SER A 164 3.67 -18.08 -12.54
C SER A 164 3.00 -16.74 -12.18
N GLU A 165 1.68 -16.63 -12.38
CA GLU A 165 0.87 -15.42 -12.19
C GLU A 165 -0.23 -15.63 -11.13
N CYS A 166 -0.17 -16.75 -10.40
CA CYS A 166 -1.19 -17.16 -9.45
C CYS A 166 -0.64 -17.12 -8.01
N LEU A 167 -1.40 -16.51 -7.10
CA LEU A 167 -1.02 -16.37 -5.69
C LEU A 167 -1.02 -17.71 -4.93
N LEU A 168 -1.82 -18.66 -5.38
CA LEU A 168 -1.91 -20.01 -4.80
C LEU A 168 -0.80 -20.95 -5.29
N SER A 169 0.03 -20.46 -6.20
CA SER A 169 1.13 -21.21 -6.80
C SER A 169 2.36 -21.15 -5.92
N ILE A 170 2.98 -22.31 -5.74
CA ILE A 170 4.22 -22.49 -4.98
C ILE A 170 5.28 -22.93 -6.00
N PRO A 171 6.12 -21.99 -6.49
CA PRO A 171 7.17 -22.33 -7.44
C PRO A 171 8.25 -23.17 -6.76
N ASN A 172 8.65 -24.28 -7.40
CA ASN A 172 9.82 -25.04 -6.96
C ASN A 172 11.11 -24.50 -7.59
N PHE A 173 12.26 -25.09 -7.24
CA PHE A 173 13.56 -24.66 -7.79
C PHE A 173 13.63 -24.77 -9.33
N TYR A 174 13.03 -25.80 -9.92
CA TYR A 174 13.02 -26.02 -11.36
C TYR A 174 12.11 -25.04 -12.12
N ALA A 175 11.09 -24.49 -11.46
CA ALA A 175 10.23 -23.43 -12.01
C ALA A 175 11.03 -22.18 -12.40
N LEU A 176 12.25 -22.01 -11.86
CA LEU A 176 13.15 -20.92 -12.24
C LEU A 176 13.48 -20.92 -13.72
N SER A 177 13.53 -22.08 -14.38
CA SER A 177 13.74 -22.16 -15.83
C SER A 177 12.57 -21.50 -16.60
N THR A 178 11.34 -21.81 -16.19
CA THR A 178 10.10 -21.26 -16.76
C THR A 178 9.97 -19.76 -16.45
N ILE A 179 10.20 -19.36 -15.19
CA ILE A 179 10.15 -17.95 -14.76
C ILE A 179 11.20 -17.12 -15.52
N SER A 180 12.44 -17.61 -15.61
CA SER A 180 13.53 -16.95 -16.34
C SER A 180 13.19 -16.75 -17.81
N SER A 181 12.75 -17.81 -18.48
CA SER A 181 12.33 -17.74 -19.89
C SER A 181 11.16 -16.77 -20.07
N ARG A 182 10.21 -16.75 -19.13
CA ARG A 182 9.07 -15.83 -19.16
C ARG A 182 9.53 -14.39 -19.00
N ILE A 183 10.42 -14.06 -18.06
CA ILE A 183 10.95 -12.71 -17.88
C ILE A 183 11.62 -12.21 -19.16
N LEU A 184 12.46 -13.04 -19.80
CA LEU A 184 13.11 -12.67 -21.06
C LEU A 184 12.10 -12.41 -22.17
N SER A 185 11.08 -13.26 -22.31
CA SER A 185 9.99 -13.03 -23.27
C SER A 185 9.20 -11.75 -22.97
N LEU A 186 8.95 -11.46 -21.69
CA LEU A 186 8.24 -10.26 -21.25
C LEU A 186 9.03 -9.01 -21.57
N ILE A 187 10.36 -9.00 -21.39
CA ILE A 187 11.20 -7.85 -21.76
C ILE A 187 11.07 -7.55 -23.26
N VAL A 188 11.05 -8.60 -24.10
CA VAL A 188 10.87 -8.44 -25.55
C VAL A 188 9.46 -7.95 -25.89
N GLU A 189 8.42 -8.55 -25.30
CA GLU A 189 7.03 -8.09 -25.42
C GLU A 189 6.91 -6.62 -25.01
N PHE A 190 7.50 -6.23 -23.89
CA PHE A 190 7.46 -4.87 -23.37
C PHE A 190 8.09 -3.88 -24.35
N ASN A 191 9.26 -4.18 -24.90
CA ASN A 191 9.93 -3.30 -25.85
C ASN A 191 9.16 -3.17 -27.19
N ASN A 192 8.38 -4.19 -27.56
CA ASN A 192 7.63 -4.20 -28.83
C ASN A 192 6.23 -3.60 -28.70
N GLU A 193 5.56 -3.84 -27.58
CA GLU A 193 4.14 -3.59 -27.36
C GLU A 193 3.88 -2.42 -26.40
N PHE A 194 4.85 -1.98 -25.59
CA PHE A 194 4.68 -0.83 -24.70
C PHE A 194 4.90 0.50 -25.43
N LYS A 195 4.02 0.79 -26.40
CA LYS A 195 4.00 2.02 -27.20
C LYS A 195 2.86 2.93 -26.78
N ASP A 196 2.92 4.21 -27.15
CA ASP A 196 1.89 5.19 -26.78
C ASP A 196 0.49 4.78 -27.23
N GLU A 197 0.38 4.15 -28.39
CA GLU A 197 -0.88 3.68 -29.01
C GLU A 197 -1.52 2.46 -28.29
N THR A 198 -0.78 1.79 -27.41
CA THR A 198 -1.26 0.58 -26.73
C THR A 198 -2.28 0.92 -25.65
N LEU A 199 -3.34 0.11 -25.58
CA LEU A 199 -4.40 0.27 -24.60
C LEU A 199 -3.84 0.29 -23.15
N PRO A 200 -4.31 1.20 -22.28
CA PRO A 200 -3.84 1.29 -20.89
C PRO A 200 -3.99 -0.03 -20.10
N ALA A 201 -5.05 -0.80 -20.37
CA ALA A 201 -5.27 -2.10 -19.75
C ALA A 201 -4.17 -3.12 -20.11
N GLU A 202 -3.67 -3.08 -21.35
CA GLU A 202 -2.62 -4.00 -21.79
C GLU A 202 -1.25 -3.59 -21.24
N LYS A 203 -0.98 -2.29 -21.16
CA LYS A 203 0.19 -1.75 -20.45
C LYS A 203 0.21 -2.17 -18.98
N THR A 204 -0.95 -2.10 -18.33
CA THR A 204 -1.14 -2.54 -16.94
C THR A 204 -0.89 -4.03 -16.80
N ARG A 205 -1.48 -4.86 -17.69
CA ARG A 205 -1.27 -6.31 -17.71
C ARG A 205 0.21 -6.65 -17.84
N LEU A 206 0.92 -6.04 -18.79
CA LEU A 206 2.34 -6.29 -19.04
C LEU A 206 3.21 -5.87 -17.85
N ALA A 207 3.00 -4.67 -17.30
CA ALA A 207 3.74 -4.17 -16.14
C ALA A 207 3.56 -5.09 -14.93
N ASN A 208 2.31 -5.46 -14.64
CA ASN A 208 1.98 -6.36 -13.54
C ASN A 208 2.60 -7.76 -13.72
N THR A 209 2.47 -8.33 -14.92
CA THR A 209 3.00 -9.68 -15.20
C THR A 209 4.51 -9.71 -15.05
N LEU A 210 5.22 -8.68 -15.54
CA LEU A 210 6.66 -8.55 -15.38
C LEU A 210 7.04 -8.42 -13.91
N HIS A 211 6.34 -7.57 -13.16
CA HIS A 211 6.64 -7.34 -11.75
C HIS A 211 6.48 -8.62 -10.90
N MET A 212 5.40 -9.40 -11.09
CA MET A 212 5.23 -10.68 -10.37
C MET A 212 6.37 -11.66 -10.64
N ASN A 213 6.76 -11.83 -11.91
CA ASN A 213 7.83 -12.76 -12.26
C ASN A 213 9.18 -12.31 -11.68
N LEU A 214 9.47 -10.99 -11.70
CA LEU A 214 10.65 -10.43 -11.04
C LEU A 214 10.62 -10.65 -9.52
N ARG A 215 9.45 -10.55 -8.89
CA ARG A 215 9.27 -10.80 -7.45
C ARG A 215 9.57 -12.26 -7.10
N HIS A 216 9.09 -13.22 -7.89
CA HIS A 216 9.44 -14.64 -7.73
C HIS A 216 10.94 -14.88 -7.94
N PHE A 217 11.53 -14.24 -8.95
CA PHE A 217 12.96 -14.33 -9.23
C PHE A 217 13.80 -13.79 -8.06
N GLN A 218 13.42 -12.64 -7.48
CA GLN A 218 14.07 -12.07 -6.30
C GLN A 218 13.93 -12.97 -5.07
N SER A 219 12.72 -13.49 -4.79
CA SER A 219 12.50 -14.42 -3.67
C SER A 219 13.38 -15.67 -3.80
N ALA A 220 13.55 -16.18 -5.02
CA ALA A 220 14.46 -17.29 -5.28
C ALA A 220 15.93 -16.90 -5.05
N MET A 221 16.35 -15.68 -5.41
CA MET A 221 17.72 -15.20 -5.14
C MET A 221 18.00 -15.12 -3.64
N GLU A 222 17.01 -14.75 -2.84
CA GLU A 222 17.11 -14.72 -1.38
C GLU A 222 17.21 -16.12 -0.78
N LYS A 223 16.48 -17.10 -1.33
CA LYS A 223 16.45 -18.49 -0.82
C LYS A 223 17.61 -19.36 -1.29
N PHE A 224 18.00 -19.27 -2.56
CA PHE A 224 18.96 -20.19 -3.20
C PHE A 224 20.30 -19.53 -3.56
N GLY A 225 20.40 -18.21 -3.40
CA GLY A 225 21.60 -17.44 -3.73
C GLY A 225 21.59 -16.89 -5.16
N LYS A 226 22.16 -15.70 -5.32
CA LYS A 226 22.13 -14.94 -6.59
C LYS A 226 22.78 -15.69 -7.74
N ASP A 227 23.97 -16.24 -7.50
CA ASP A 227 24.78 -16.87 -8.55
C ASP A 227 24.11 -18.11 -9.12
N GLU A 228 23.39 -18.88 -8.30
CA GLU A 228 22.69 -20.08 -8.75
C GLU A 228 21.46 -19.72 -9.59
N VAL A 229 20.70 -18.72 -9.14
CA VAL A 229 19.49 -18.28 -9.84
C VAL A 229 19.82 -17.62 -11.18
N TYR A 230 20.91 -16.86 -11.27
CA TYR A 230 21.35 -16.25 -12.53
C TYR A 230 21.69 -17.27 -13.62
N LYS A 231 22.12 -18.49 -13.27
CA LYS A 231 22.39 -19.56 -14.25
C LYS A 231 21.15 -19.94 -15.07
N PHE A 232 19.95 -19.76 -14.52
CA PHE A 232 18.71 -20.09 -15.22
C PHE A 232 18.31 -19.08 -16.32
N LEU A 233 18.88 -17.88 -16.32
CA LEU A 233 18.60 -16.88 -17.36
C LEU A 233 19.25 -17.23 -18.72
N ASN A 234 20.22 -18.16 -18.76
CA ASN A 234 21.00 -18.47 -19.98
C ASN A 234 21.64 -17.24 -20.66
N ILE A 235 21.74 -16.11 -19.95
CA ILE A 235 22.38 -14.86 -20.39
C ILE A 235 23.24 -14.30 -19.25
N GLU A 236 24.20 -13.44 -19.60
CA GLU A 236 25.02 -12.77 -18.59
C GLU A 236 24.17 -11.84 -17.71
N SER A 237 24.45 -11.84 -16.41
CA SER A 237 23.71 -11.04 -15.42
C SER A 237 23.75 -9.54 -15.72
N GLU A 238 24.84 -9.03 -16.30
CA GLU A 238 24.95 -7.63 -16.72
C GLU A 238 24.11 -7.29 -17.94
N VAL A 239 23.96 -8.22 -18.88
CA VAL A 239 23.06 -8.05 -20.03
C VAL A 239 21.61 -7.99 -19.55
N PHE A 240 21.25 -8.86 -18.60
CA PHE A 240 19.92 -8.85 -17.99
C PHE A 240 19.61 -7.52 -17.27
N LYS A 241 20.53 -7.02 -16.45
CA LYS A 241 20.37 -5.73 -15.75
C LYS A 241 20.21 -4.57 -16.74
N LYS A 242 21.01 -4.53 -17.80
CA LYS A 242 20.88 -3.51 -18.86
C LYS A 242 19.54 -3.59 -19.56
N ALA A 243 19.05 -4.81 -19.84
CA ALA A 243 17.75 -5.01 -20.46
C ALA A 243 16.61 -4.47 -19.58
N LEU A 244 16.67 -4.70 -18.25
CA LEU A 244 15.71 -4.13 -17.31
C LEU A 244 15.79 -2.60 -17.22
N GLN A 245 17.00 -2.03 -17.24
CA GLN A 245 17.20 -0.57 -17.24
C GLN A 245 16.73 0.11 -18.51
N SER A 246 16.70 -0.62 -19.64
CA SER A 246 16.24 -0.10 -20.93
C SER A 246 14.72 -0.07 -21.08
N LEU A 247 13.96 -0.61 -20.11
CA LEU A 247 12.51 -0.62 -20.17
C LEU A 247 11.93 0.80 -20.04
N PRO A 248 10.87 1.13 -20.78
CA PRO A 248 10.10 2.37 -20.59
C PRO A 248 9.60 2.50 -19.15
N ASP A 249 9.45 3.74 -18.67
CA ASP A 249 8.87 3.97 -17.34
C ASP A 249 7.45 3.43 -17.30
N ASN A 250 7.22 2.49 -16.39
CA ASN A 250 6.01 1.70 -16.28
C ASN A 250 5.36 1.79 -14.90
N LYS A 251 5.88 2.66 -14.03
CA LYS A 251 5.40 2.83 -12.66
C LYS A 251 3.93 3.24 -12.59
N ASP A 252 3.48 4.06 -13.54
CA ASP A 252 2.09 4.52 -13.63
C ASP A 252 1.09 3.39 -13.97
N TYR A 253 1.57 2.23 -14.42
CA TYR A 253 0.74 1.10 -14.84
C TYR A 253 0.87 -0.11 -13.91
N LEU A 254 1.61 0.00 -12.82
CA LEU A 254 1.64 -1.02 -11.77
C LEU A 254 0.38 -0.88 -10.92
N THR A 255 -0.43 -1.94 -10.88
CA THR A 255 -1.60 -1.98 -10.00
C THR A 255 -1.47 -3.00 -8.88
N ILE A 256 -0.65 -4.05 -9.05
CA ILE A 256 -0.14 -4.95 -7.99
C ILE A 256 1.02 -4.33 -7.26
#